data_AF-C0ZML4-F1
#
_entry.id   AF-C0ZML4-F1
#
_cell.length_a   1.000
_cell.length_b   1.000
_cell.length_c   1.000
_cell.angle_alpha   90.00
_cell.angle_beta   90.00
_cell.angle_gamma   90.00
#
_symmetry.space_group_name_H-M   'P 1'
#
loop_
_entity.id
_entity.type
_entity.pdbx_description
1 polymer ?
#
loop_
_entity_poly.entity_id
_entity_poly.type
_entity_poly.pdbx_seq_one_letter_code
_entity_poly.pdbx_strand_id
1 'polypeptide(L)'
;MLRAERKMSRAQLAQLVDVNPQTVGALERGDHYPSLDLAFRICWVFDLPVEAVFSRTEFGPLSREVYRSDRTNEGSEKPSA
;
A
#
# COMPACT_ATOMS: atom_id res chain seq x y z
N MET A 1 2.53 -5.03 8.00
CA MET A 1 3.69 -4.37 7.34
C MET A 1 4.29 -5.39 6.40
N LEU A 2 4.13 -5.18 5.08
CA LEU A 2 4.38 -6.19 4.03
C LEU A 2 5.73 -6.89 4.14
N ARG A 3 6.78 -6.12 4.43
CA ARG A 3 8.14 -6.65 4.63
C ARG A 3 8.23 -7.64 5.80
N ALA A 4 7.58 -7.33 6.92
CA ALA A 4 7.58 -8.17 8.12
C ALA A 4 6.78 -9.47 7.89
N GLU A 5 5.67 -9.40 7.15
CA GLU A 5 4.87 -10.58 6.75
C GLU A 5 5.71 -11.56 5.91
N ARG A 6 6.63 -11.05 5.09
CA ARG A 6 7.58 -11.85 4.31
C ARG A 6 8.89 -12.18 5.04
N LYS A 7 9.01 -11.88 6.34
CA LYS A 7 10.25 -12.03 7.13
C LYS A 7 11.49 -11.38 6.47
N MET A 8 11.27 -10.38 5.64
CA MET A 8 12.31 -9.66 4.91
C MET A 8 12.88 -8.57 5.82
N SER A 9 14.17 -8.24 5.73
CA SER A 9 14.82 -7.13 6.46
C SER A 9 14.78 -5.82 5.64
N ARG A 10 14.92 -4.65 6.29
CA ARG A 10 14.97 -3.36 5.56
C ARG A 10 16.08 -3.35 4.51
N ALA A 11 17.23 -3.92 4.85
CA ALA A 11 18.36 -4.02 3.94
C ALA A 11 18.07 -4.93 2.74
N GLN A 12 17.34 -6.03 2.94
CA GLN A 12 16.91 -6.90 1.84
C GLN A 12 15.94 -6.18 0.90
N LEU A 13 14.92 -5.50 1.43
CA LEU A 13 14.01 -4.72 0.59
C LEU A 13 14.76 -3.63 -0.18
N ALA A 14 15.67 -2.92 0.50
CA ALA A 14 16.46 -1.86 -0.09
C ALA A 14 17.35 -2.35 -1.25
N GLN A 15 17.95 -3.55 -1.12
CA GLN A 15 18.67 -4.20 -2.21
C GLN A 15 17.76 -4.54 -3.40
N LEU A 16 16.58 -5.12 -3.14
CA LEU A 16 15.64 -5.49 -4.21
C LEU A 16 15.10 -4.28 -4.98
N VAL A 17 15.02 -3.13 -4.31
CA VAL A 17 14.55 -1.87 -4.89
C VAL A 17 15.67 -0.84 -5.00
N ASP A 18 16.93 -1.26 -5.14
CA ASP A 18 18.09 -0.40 -5.45
C ASP A 18 18.09 0.98 -4.74
N VAL A 19 17.96 0.97 -3.41
CA VAL A 19 18.03 2.17 -2.57
C VAL A 19 18.84 1.90 -1.30
N ASN A 20 19.13 2.96 -0.55
CA ASN A 20 19.72 2.83 0.78
C ASN A 20 18.69 2.27 1.80
N PRO A 21 19.07 1.38 2.73
CA PRO A 21 18.19 0.91 3.82
C PRO A 21 17.52 2.03 4.64
N GLN A 22 18.15 3.20 4.74
CA GLN A 22 17.58 4.38 5.39
C GLN A 22 16.36 4.92 4.65
N THR A 23 16.34 4.85 3.31
CA THR A 23 15.19 5.24 2.47
C THR A 23 13.98 4.37 2.82
N VAL A 24 14.16 3.06 2.92
CA VAL A 24 13.09 2.14 3.37
C VAL A 24 12.60 2.53 4.75
N GLY A 25 13.51 2.82 5.69
CA GLY A 25 13.12 3.26 7.03
C GLY A 25 12.33 4.58 7.04
N ALA A 26 12.68 5.54 6.19
CA ALA A 26 11.96 6.81 6.04
C ALA A 26 10.57 6.62 5.42
N LEU A 27 10.44 5.76 4.41
CA LEU A 27 9.16 5.38 3.82
C LEU A 27 8.24 4.74 4.87
N GLU A 28 8.75 3.80 5.66
CA GLU A 28 7.98 3.10 6.70
C GLU A 28 7.50 4.03 7.83
N ARG A 29 8.17 5.18 8.06
CA ARG A 29 7.74 6.20 9.03
C ARG A 29 6.85 7.30 8.43
N GLY A 30 6.75 7.36 7.10
CA GLY A 30 6.04 8.44 6.41
C GLY A 30 6.83 9.76 6.30
N ASP A 31 8.14 9.75 6.60
CA ASP A 31 9.00 10.94 6.51
C ASP A 31 9.25 11.36 5.05
N HIS A 32 9.06 10.43 4.11
CA HIS A 32 9.36 10.61 2.69
C HIS A 32 8.33 9.89 1.82
N TYR A 33 7.98 10.50 0.68
CA TYR A 33 7.17 9.86 -0.34
C TYR A 33 8.07 9.29 -1.45
N PRO A 34 7.83 8.06 -1.91
CA PRO A 34 8.64 7.48 -2.96
C PRO A 34 8.39 8.19 -4.30
N SER A 35 9.38 8.14 -5.20
CA SER A 35 9.11 8.40 -6.62
C SER A 35 8.14 7.35 -7.17
N LEU A 36 7.47 7.65 -8.29
CA LEU A 36 6.56 6.70 -8.95
C LEU A 36 7.27 5.39 -9.32
N ASP A 37 8.50 5.48 -9.83
CA ASP A 37 9.35 4.33 -10.13
C ASP A 37 9.64 3.47 -8.89
N LEU A 38 10.04 4.09 -7.77
CA LEU A 38 10.30 3.37 -6.53
C LEU A 38 9.03 2.70 -5.98
N ALA A 39 7.88 3.38 -6.08
CA ALA A 39 6.61 2.81 -5.70
C ALA A 39 6.29 1.54 -6.50
N PHE A 40 6.46 1.56 -7.82
CA PHE A 40 6.22 0.39 -8.66
C PHE A 40 7.21 -0.76 -8.40
N ARG A 41 8.49 -0.45 -8.15
CA ARG A 41 9.47 -1.49 -7.78
C ARG A 41 9.12 -2.17 -6.46
N ILE A 42 8.64 -1.41 -5.47
CA ILE A 42 8.13 -1.98 -4.22
C ILE A 42 6.91 -2.87 -4.48
N CYS A 43 5.97 -2.42 -5.32
CA CYS A 43 4.79 -3.21 -5.71
C CYS A 43 5.18 -4.55 -6.34
N TRP A 44 6.16 -4.56 -7.25
CA TRP A 44 6.67 -5.79 -7.86
C TRP A 44 7.33 -6.73 -6.86
N VAL A 45 8.13 -6.21 -5.91
CA VAL A 45 8.72 -7.04 -4.85
C VAL A 45 7.65 -7.75 -4.04
N PHE A 46 6.49 -7.10 -3.82
CA PHE A 46 5.38 -7.66 -3.06
C PHE A 46 4.33 -8.36 -3.90
N ASP A 47 4.43 -8.37 -5.23
CA ASP A 47 3.41 -8.92 -6.13
C ASP A 47 2.00 -8.41 -5.77
N LEU A 48 1.90 -7.09 -5.56
CA LEU A 48 0.67 -6.41 -5.17
C LEU A 48 0.46 -5.17 -6.04
N PRO A 49 -0.80 -4.78 -6.30
CA PRO A 49 -1.10 -3.54 -7.00
C PRO A 49 -0.81 -2.33 -6.10
N VAL A 50 -0.68 -1.15 -6.70
CA VAL A 50 -0.25 0.09 -6.01
C VAL A 50 -1.19 0.47 -4.86
N GLU A 51 -2.51 0.30 -5.05
CA GLU A 51 -3.54 0.59 -4.06
C GLU A 51 -3.52 -0.33 -2.83
N ALA A 52 -2.89 -1.52 -2.94
CA ALA A 52 -2.71 -2.42 -1.81
C ALA A 52 -1.44 -2.09 -1.01
N VAL A 53 -0.52 -1.30 -1.57
CA VAL A 53 0.77 -0.95 -0.95
C VAL A 53 0.77 0.48 -0.43
N PHE A 54 0.15 1.41 -1.16
CA PHE A 54 0.15 2.84 -0.87
C PHE A 54 -1.27 3.39 -0.78
N SER A 55 -1.49 4.25 0.20
CA SER A 55 -2.75 4.97 0.39
C SER A 55 -2.45 6.36 0.96
N ARG A 56 -3.32 7.33 0.65
CA ARG A 56 -3.26 8.68 1.25
C ARG A 56 -3.80 8.72 2.69
N THR A 57 -4.48 7.65 3.10
CA THR A 57 -5.01 7.47 4.45
C THR A 57 -4.54 6.13 5.00
N GLU A 58 -4.46 6.01 6.32
CA GLU A 58 -4.11 4.74 6.95
C GLU A 58 -5.04 3.60 6.50
N PHE A 59 -4.46 2.40 6.34
CA PHE A 59 -5.24 1.20 6.06
C PHE A 59 -6.09 0.86 7.29
N GLY A 60 -7.39 0.72 7.06
CA GLY A 60 -8.32 0.27 8.11
C GLY A 60 -8.14 -1.22 8.45
N PRO A 61 -8.79 -1.71 9.52
CA PRO A 61 -8.82 -3.14 9.81
C PRO A 61 -9.48 -3.90 8.66
N LEU A 62 -9.02 -5.13 8.39
CA LEU A 62 -9.51 -5.97 7.29
C LEU A 62 -11.04 -6.13 7.33
N SER A 63 -11.63 -6.27 8.51
CA SER A 63 -13.09 -6.37 8.67
C SER A 63 -13.84 -5.16 8.12
N ARG A 64 -13.29 -3.95 8.28
CA ARG A 64 -13.90 -2.74 7.71
C ARG A 64 -13.89 -2.79 6.19
N GLU A 65 -12.83 -3.30 5.58
CA GLU A 65 -12.72 -3.31 4.13
C GLU A 65 -13.59 -4.42 3.51
N VAL A 66 -13.57 -5.62 4.10
CA VAL A 66 -14.33 -6.79 3.62
C VAL A 66 -15.85 -6.57 3.70
N TYR A 67 -16.37 -5.98 4.78
CA TYR A 67 -17.82 -5.74 4.93
C TYR A 67 -18.31 -4.40 4.37
N ARG A 68 -17.42 -3.57 3.80
CA ARG A 68 -17.81 -2.33 3.10
C ARG A 68 -18.31 -2.62 1.70
N SER A 69 -17.80 -3.68 1.07
CA SER A 69 -18.11 -4.10 -0.30
C SER A 69 -19.60 -4.41 -0.52
N ASP A 70 -20.34 -4.76 0.54
CA ASP A 70 -21.77 -5.06 0.48
C ASP A 70 -22.67 -3.80 0.41
N ARG A 71 -22.12 -2.60 0.68
CA ARG A 71 -22.90 -1.36 0.79
C ARG A 71 -22.79 -0.43 -0.42
N THR A 72 -21.98 -0.73 -1.42
CA THR A 72 -21.77 0.12 -2.60
C THR A 72 -22.63 -0.25 -3.81
N ASN A 73 -23.52 -1.24 -3.69
CA ASN A 73 -24.43 -1.63 -4.78
C ASN A 73 -25.89 -1.16 -4.61
N GLU A 74 -26.19 -0.35 -3.58
CA GLU A 74 -27.49 0.30 -3.38
C GLU A 74 -27.31 1.81 -3.45
N GLY A 75 -27.51 2.41 -4.63
CA GLY A 75 -27.42 3.85 -4.77
C GLY A 75 -27.43 4.44 -6.18
N SER A 76 -27.82 3.67 -7.21
CA SER A 76 -28.04 4.22 -8.57
C SER A 76 -29.44 3.92 -9.11
N GLU A 77 -30.47 4.13 -8.29
CA GLU A 77 -31.80 4.49 -8.79
C GLU A 77 -32.15 5.90 -8.31
N LYS A 78 -32.27 6.81 -9.29
CA LYS A 78 -32.67 8.21 -9.12
C LYS A 78 -34.13 8.29 -8.64
N PRO A 79 -34.56 9.46 -8.15
CA PRO A 79 -35.71 10.08 -8.79
C PRO A 79 -35.46 11.50 -9.28
N SER A 80 -35.95 11.70 -10.50
CA SER A 80 -36.36 12.94 -11.16
C SER A 80 -36.72 14.10 -10.22
N ALA A 81 -36.19 15.27 -10.55
CA ALA A 81 -36.84 16.57 -10.36
C ALA A 81 -36.59 17.41 -11.63
#